data_AF-A0A712CLH2-F1
#
_entry.id   AF-A0A712CLH2-F1
#
_cell.length_a   1.000
_cell.length_b   1.000
_cell.length_c   1.000
_cell.angle_alpha   90.00
_cell.angle_beta   90.00
_cell.angle_gamma   90.00
#
_symmetry.space_group_name_H-M   'P 1'
#
loop_
_entity.id
_entity.type
_entity.pdbx_description
1 polymer ?
#
loop_
_entity_poly.entity_id
_entity_poly.type
_entity_poly.pdbx_seq_one_letter_code
_entity_poly.pdbx_strand_id
1 'polypeptide(L)'
;MSATASTATQPKPLEWLNRLRANPRIPLIVAGSAAVAIVVAMVLWAKTPDYRTLFSNLSDQDGGAIVAQLTQMNIPYRFANGSGAIEVPADKVHELRLRLAQQGLPKGGAVGFELLDQEKFGISQFSEQVNYQRALEGELARTIETLGPVKSARVHLAMPKPSLFVREQKSPSASVTVTLEPGRALDEGQISAVVHLVSSAVAGLPPGNVTLVDQSGHLLTQSNTSGRDLNDAQLK
;
A
#
# COMPACT_ATOMS: atom_id res chain seq x y z
N MET A 1 -62.84 -26.29 -60.65
CA MET A 1 -62.79 -24.85 -60.97
C MET A 1 -63.54 -24.18 -59.81
N SER A 2 -62.99 -23.35 -58.92
CA SER A 2 -61.82 -22.47 -58.96
C SER A 2 -61.42 -22.13 -57.52
N ALA A 3 -60.12 -22.03 -57.24
CA ALA A 3 -59.57 -21.55 -55.98
C ALA A 3 -59.46 -20.01 -55.95
N THR A 4 -59.60 -19.40 -54.78
CA THR A 4 -59.05 -18.06 -54.45
C THR A 4 -58.50 -18.14 -53.01
N ALA A 5 -57.18 -18.23 -52.82
CA ALA A 5 -56.12 -17.23 -52.89
C ALA A 5 -55.96 -16.41 -51.58
N SER A 6 -55.00 -16.83 -50.77
CA SER A 6 -54.49 -16.13 -49.57
C SER A 6 -53.76 -14.83 -49.96
N THR A 7 -54.04 -13.75 -49.24
CA THR A 7 -53.36 -12.45 -49.39
C THR A 7 -52.16 -12.37 -48.45
N ALA A 8 -50.95 -12.15 -48.98
CA ALA A 8 -49.75 -11.89 -48.20
C ALA A 8 -49.47 -10.38 -48.15
N THR A 9 -49.22 -9.84 -46.96
CA THR A 9 -48.85 -8.44 -46.71
C THR A 9 -47.36 -8.21 -47.01
N GLN A 10 -47.06 -7.31 -47.93
CA GLN A 10 -45.70 -6.92 -48.31
C GLN A 10 -45.31 -5.62 -47.58
N PRO A 11 -44.11 -5.53 -46.96
CA PRO A 11 -43.69 -4.31 -46.27
C PRO A 11 -43.35 -3.21 -47.30
N LYS A 12 -43.67 -1.94 -46.99
CA LYS A 12 -43.43 -0.76 -47.84
C LYS A 12 -42.16 0.01 -47.41
N PRO A 13 -40.94 -0.42 -47.78
CA PRO A 13 -39.72 0.33 -47.50
C PRO A 13 -39.51 1.54 -48.42
N LEU A 14 -40.47 1.88 -49.30
CA LEU A 14 -40.26 2.86 -50.37
C LEU A 14 -41.02 4.19 -50.18
N GLU A 15 -41.98 4.29 -49.24
CA GLU A 15 -42.75 5.54 -49.04
C GLU A 15 -42.03 6.55 -48.14
N TRP A 16 -41.13 6.13 -47.25
CA TRP A 16 -40.38 7.04 -46.38
C TRP A 16 -39.31 7.85 -47.13
N LEU A 17 -38.72 7.29 -48.20
CA LEU A 17 -37.81 8.03 -49.09
C LEU A 17 -38.51 9.18 -49.80
N ASN A 18 -39.77 9.01 -50.21
CA ASN A 18 -40.51 10.06 -50.90
C ASN A 18 -40.95 11.19 -49.96
N ARG A 19 -41.21 10.90 -48.67
CA ARG A 19 -41.46 11.96 -47.66
C ARG A 19 -40.21 12.76 -47.32
N LEU A 20 -39.02 12.14 -47.35
CA LEU A 20 -37.73 12.84 -47.24
C LEU A 20 -37.47 13.78 -48.43
N ARG A 21 -37.94 13.44 -49.62
CA ARG A 21 -37.75 14.23 -50.84
C ARG A 21 -38.79 15.34 -51.04
N ALA A 22 -39.96 15.23 -50.40
CA ALA A 22 -41.08 16.17 -50.57
C ALA A 22 -40.97 17.45 -49.73
N ASN A 23 -40.11 17.48 -48.70
CA ASN A 23 -39.87 18.68 -47.90
C ASN A 23 -38.36 18.95 -47.78
N PRO A 24 -37.81 19.94 -48.52
CA PRO A 24 -36.36 20.20 -48.57
C PRO A 24 -35.75 20.59 -47.21
N ARG A 25 -36.58 20.86 -46.20
CA ARG A 25 -36.14 21.22 -44.84
C ARG A 25 -35.76 20.01 -43.97
N ILE A 26 -36.35 18.84 -44.21
CA ILE A 26 -36.08 17.62 -43.43
C ILE A 26 -34.62 17.12 -43.59
N PRO A 27 -34.05 17.01 -44.82
CA PRO A 27 -32.65 16.61 -44.95
C PRO A 27 -31.69 17.63 -44.34
N LEU A 28 -32.03 18.93 -44.33
CA LEU A 28 -31.24 19.98 -43.67
C LEU A 28 -31.21 19.82 -42.14
N ILE A 29 -32.34 19.51 -41.51
CA ILE A 29 -32.41 19.29 -40.05
C ILE A 29 -31.65 18.02 -39.67
N VAL A 30 -31.79 16.94 -40.45
CA VAL A 30 -31.07 15.68 -40.21
C VAL A 30 -29.56 15.89 -40.37
N ALA A 31 -29.12 16.53 -41.45
CA ALA A 31 -27.70 16.85 -41.67
C ALA A 31 -27.13 17.77 -40.57
N GLY A 32 -27.91 18.77 -40.13
CA GLY A 32 -27.53 19.64 -39.02
C GLY A 32 -27.38 18.88 -37.70
N SER A 33 -28.33 18.01 -37.37
CA SER A 33 -28.27 17.19 -36.15
C SER A 33 -27.10 16.20 -36.18
N ALA A 34 -26.81 15.60 -37.33
CA ALA A 34 -25.66 14.72 -37.52
C ALA A 34 -24.34 15.47 -37.36
N ALA A 35 -24.22 16.69 -37.92
CA ALA A 35 -23.04 17.52 -37.76
C ALA A 35 -22.80 17.88 -36.27
N VAL A 36 -23.85 18.24 -35.54
CA VAL A 36 -23.75 18.52 -34.09
C VAL A 36 -23.33 17.27 -33.31
N ALA A 37 -23.92 16.10 -33.61
CA ALA A 37 -23.54 14.85 -32.96
C ALA A 37 -22.08 14.47 -33.20
N ILE A 38 -21.57 14.68 -34.42
CA ILE A 38 -20.16 14.46 -34.80
C ILE A 38 -19.24 15.41 -34.02
N VAL A 39 -19.60 16.69 -33.90
CA VAL A 39 -18.82 17.67 -33.13
C VAL A 39 -18.78 17.31 -31.64
N VAL A 40 -19.93 16.93 -31.06
CA VAL A 40 -19.99 16.48 -29.65
C VAL A 40 -19.17 15.22 -29.44
N ALA A 41 -19.25 14.25 -30.36
CA ALA A 41 -18.44 13.04 -30.31
C ALA A 41 -16.95 13.37 -30.39
N MET A 42 -16.51 14.25 -31.29
CA MET A 42 -15.12 14.69 -31.38
C MET A 42 -14.64 15.40 -30.10
N VAL A 43 -15.45 16.26 -29.50
CA VAL A 43 -15.11 16.96 -28.25
C VAL A 43 -15.00 15.98 -27.08
N LEU A 44 -15.87 14.97 -27.00
CA LEU A 44 -15.79 13.92 -25.97
C LEU A 44 -14.57 13.01 -26.18
N TRP A 45 -14.20 12.74 -27.43
CA TRP A 45 -13.01 11.96 -27.78
C TRP A 45 -11.69 12.69 -27.51
N ALA A 46 -11.68 14.02 -27.70
CA ALA A 46 -10.49 14.85 -27.48
C ALA A 46 -10.17 15.10 -26.00
N LYS A 47 -11.09 14.77 -25.07
CA LYS A 47 -10.85 14.86 -23.63
C LYS A 47 -10.07 13.64 -23.13
N THR A 48 -8.80 13.54 -23.51
CA THR A 48 -7.88 12.59 -22.86
C THR A 48 -7.63 13.08 -21.43
N PRO A 49 -7.95 12.29 -20.38
CA PRO A 49 -7.62 12.67 -19.02
C PRO A 49 -6.10 12.77 -18.92
N ASP A 50 -5.59 13.94 -18.51
CA ASP A 50 -4.20 14.06 -18.08
C ASP A 50 -4.06 13.26 -16.78
N TYR A 51 -3.06 12.39 -16.70
CA TYR A 51 -2.85 11.54 -15.55
C TYR A 51 -1.59 12.00 -14.84
N ARG A 52 -1.67 12.12 -13.53
CA ARG A 52 -0.55 12.50 -12.68
C ARG A 52 -0.33 11.48 -11.59
N THR A 53 0.91 11.39 -11.16
CA THR A 53 1.33 10.52 -10.06
C THR A 53 0.63 10.92 -8.76
N LEU A 54 -0.15 9.99 -8.22
CA LEU A 54 -0.77 10.12 -6.90
C LEU A 54 0.27 9.81 -5.82
N PHE A 55 0.87 8.62 -5.92
CA PHE A 55 1.92 8.10 -5.04
C PHE A 55 2.97 7.32 -5.85
N SER A 56 4.21 7.38 -5.39
CA SER A 56 5.37 6.64 -5.90
C SER A 56 6.04 5.89 -4.74
N ASN A 57 6.82 4.85 -5.03
CA ASN A 57 7.57 4.13 -4.00
C ASN A 57 6.70 3.45 -2.93
N LEU A 58 5.55 2.94 -3.34
CA LEU A 58 4.67 2.21 -2.42
C LEU A 58 5.19 0.79 -2.20
N SER A 59 5.05 0.28 -0.98
CA SER A 59 5.12 -1.16 -0.73
C SER A 59 3.97 -1.87 -1.44
N ASP A 60 4.13 -3.16 -1.75
CA ASP A 60 3.06 -3.95 -2.39
C ASP A 60 1.74 -3.93 -1.58
N GLN A 61 1.87 -3.89 -0.25
CA GLN A 61 0.73 -3.83 0.67
C GLN A 61 0.00 -2.47 0.60
N ASP A 62 0.73 -1.36 0.60
CA ASP A 62 0.15 -0.02 0.47
C ASP A 62 -0.43 0.20 -0.94
N GLY A 63 0.26 -0.31 -1.98
CA GLY A 63 -0.20 -0.29 -3.36
C GLY A 63 -1.54 -1.01 -3.52
N GLY A 64 -1.66 -2.23 -2.99
CA GLY A 64 -2.91 -2.99 -3.00
C GLY A 64 -4.06 -2.29 -2.27
N ALA A 65 -3.78 -1.72 -1.08
CA ALA A 65 -4.79 -1.00 -0.31
C ALA A 65 -5.28 0.28 -1.02
N ILE A 66 -4.37 1.03 -1.66
CA ILE A 66 -4.72 2.22 -2.43
C ILE A 66 -5.52 1.84 -3.68
N VAL A 67 -5.11 0.80 -4.42
CA VAL A 67 -5.84 0.31 -5.59
C VAL A 67 -7.25 -0.16 -5.22
N ALA A 68 -7.42 -0.87 -4.11
CA ALA A 68 -8.73 -1.29 -3.63
C ALA A 68 -9.65 -0.10 -3.35
N GLN A 69 -9.12 0.97 -2.72
CA GLN A 69 -9.88 2.19 -2.45
C GLN A 69 -10.20 2.99 -3.72
N LEU A 70 -9.25 3.12 -4.65
CA LEU A 70 -9.49 3.76 -5.94
C LEU A 70 -10.58 3.02 -6.74
N THR A 71 -10.56 1.69 -6.71
CA THR A 71 -11.57 0.83 -7.35
C THR A 71 -12.94 1.00 -6.68
N GLN A 72 -12.99 1.04 -5.34
CA GLN A 72 -14.22 1.28 -4.58
C GLN A 72 -14.84 2.65 -4.88
N MET A 73 -14.00 3.67 -5.08
CA MET A 73 -14.42 5.01 -5.47
C MET A 73 -14.69 5.16 -6.98
N ASN A 74 -14.53 4.08 -7.76
CA ASN A 74 -14.70 4.06 -9.21
C ASN A 74 -13.82 5.11 -9.94
N ILE A 75 -12.60 5.28 -9.44
CA ILE A 75 -11.59 6.19 -9.98
C ILE A 75 -10.72 5.41 -10.96
N PRO A 76 -10.61 5.84 -12.23
CA PRO A 76 -9.67 5.20 -13.15
C PRO A 76 -8.23 5.45 -12.67
N TYR A 77 -7.43 4.40 -12.65
CA TYR A 77 -6.02 4.45 -12.28
C TYR A 77 -5.18 3.71 -13.32
N ARG A 78 -3.89 4.06 -13.38
CA ARG A 78 -2.90 3.36 -14.20
C ARG A 78 -1.58 3.27 -13.45
N PHE A 79 -0.77 2.27 -13.77
CA PHE A 79 0.58 2.15 -13.23
C PHE A 79 1.57 2.83 -14.17
N ALA A 80 2.46 3.65 -13.60
CA ALA A 80 3.59 4.20 -14.36
C ALA A 80 4.58 3.08 -14.69
N ASN A 81 4.99 2.99 -15.95
CA ASN A 81 5.89 1.95 -16.44
C ASN A 81 7.20 1.93 -15.64
N GLY A 82 7.48 0.80 -14.97
CA GLY A 82 8.76 0.52 -14.32
C GLY A 82 8.98 1.11 -12.91
N SER A 83 8.13 2.00 -12.41
CA SER A 83 8.33 2.66 -11.09
C SER A 83 7.35 2.22 -10.00
N GLY A 84 6.37 1.38 -10.33
CA GLY A 84 5.31 0.99 -9.38
C GLY A 84 4.44 2.16 -8.90
N ALA A 85 4.54 3.33 -9.54
CA ALA A 85 3.78 4.50 -9.16
C ALA A 85 2.33 4.42 -9.65
N ILE A 86 1.38 4.85 -8.83
CA ILE A 86 -0.04 4.89 -9.16
C ILE A 86 -0.37 6.27 -9.70
N GLU A 87 -0.92 6.32 -10.91
CA GLU A 87 -1.36 7.55 -11.56
C GLU A 87 -2.88 7.61 -11.66
N VAL A 88 -3.44 8.79 -11.44
CA VAL A 88 -4.88 9.09 -11.48
C VAL A 88 -5.11 10.39 -12.27
N PRO A 89 -6.36 10.66 -12.73
CA PRO A 89 -6.68 11.91 -13.40
C PRO A 89 -6.21 13.14 -12.61
N ALA A 90 -5.52 14.05 -13.29
CA ALA A 90 -4.84 15.21 -12.72
C ALA A 90 -5.77 16.11 -11.90
N ASP A 91 -7.04 16.19 -12.32
CA ASP A 91 -8.12 16.92 -11.65
C ASP A 91 -8.46 16.34 -10.26
N LYS A 92 -8.20 15.06 -10.02
CA LYS A 92 -8.59 14.37 -8.78
C LYS A 92 -7.44 14.12 -7.80
N VAL A 93 -6.19 14.37 -8.18
CA VAL A 93 -5.00 14.02 -7.37
C VAL A 93 -5.07 14.57 -5.95
N HIS A 94 -5.35 15.88 -5.81
CA HIS A 94 -5.35 16.55 -4.51
C HIS A 94 -6.49 16.06 -3.62
N GLU A 95 -7.68 15.90 -4.18
CA GLU A 95 -8.84 15.36 -3.48
C GLU A 95 -8.58 13.92 -3.01
N LEU A 96 -8.04 13.08 -3.89
CA LEU A 96 -7.73 11.68 -3.58
C LEU A 96 -6.67 11.56 -2.50
N ARG A 97 -5.62 12.40 -2.51
CA ARG A 97 -4.64 12.42 -1.41
C ARG A 97 -5.29 12.72 -0.08
N LEU A 98 -6.18 13.72 -0.03
CA LEU A 98 -6.88 14.06 1.21
C LEU A 98 -7.78 12.92 1.68
N ARG A 99 -8.57 12.31 0.78
CA ARG A 99 -9.46 11.20 1.11
C ARG A 99 -8.71 9.95 1.56
N LEU A 100 -7.62 9.58 0.89
CA LEU A 100 -6.80 8.44 1.27
C LEU A 100 -6.09 8.70 2.60
N ALA A 101 -5.63 9.92 2.86
CA ALA A 101 -5.06 10.30 4.15
C ALA A 101 -6.08 10.21 5.29
N GLN A 102 -7.35 10.58 5.05
CA GLN A 102 -8.43 10.38 6.04
C GLN A 102 -8.67 8.91 6.39
N GLN A 103 -8.35 8.00 5.46
CA GLN A 103 -8.42 6.55 5.67
C GLN A 103 -7.11 5.97 6.24
N GLY A 104 -6.12 6.81 6.53
CA GLY A 104 -4.81 6.38 7.03
C GLY A 104 -3.93 5.70 5.97
N LEU A 105 -4.15 6.00 4.69
CA LEU A 105 -3.33 5.51 3.57
C LEU A 105 -2.41 6.60 3.01
N PRO A 106 -1.17 6.25 2.60
CA PRO A 106 -0.50 4.95 2.80
C PRO A 106 -0.17 4.71 4.28
N LYS A 107 -0.21 3.45 4.71
CA LYS A 107 0.07 3.09 6.11
C LYS A 107 1.55 3.21 6.45
N GLY A 108 2.42 3.22 5.43
CA GLY A 108 3.85 3.28 5.61
C GLY A 108 4.32 1.95 6.19
N GLY A 109 4.48 0.95 5.33
CA GLY A 109 5.13 -0.30 5.70
C GLY A 109 6.55 -0.05 6.22
N ALA A 110 7.04 -0.95 7.07
CA ALA A 110 8.46 -0.97 7.43
C ALA A 110 9.27 -1.20 6.14
N VAL A 111 10.03 -0.17 5.74
CA VAL A 111 10.88 -0.24 4.54
C VAL A 111 12.17 -0.94 4.96
N GLY A 112 12.49 -2.06 4.33
CA GLY A 112 13.67 -2.89 4.57
C GLY A 112 14.81 -2.50 3.62
N PHE A 113 15.46 -3.48 3.00
CA PHE A 113 16.58 -3.24 2.09
C PHE A 113 16.20 -2.51 0.79
N GLU A 114 14.91 -2.29 0.51
CA GLU A 114 14.45 -1.53 -0.65
C GLU A 114 14.89 -0.05 -0.61
N LEU A 115 15.28 0.46 0.57
CA LEU A 115 15.94 1.77 0.71
C LEU A 115 17.32 1.84 0.04
N LEU A 116 18.03 0.71 -0.05
CA LEU A 116 19.40 0.64 -0.57
C LEU A 116 19.42 0.63 -2.11
N ASP A 117 18.36 0.16 -2.76
CA ASP A 117 18.24 0.11 -4.22
C ASP A 117 18.10 1.50 -4.87
N GLN A 118 17.80 2.52 -4.08
CA GLN A 118 17.58 3.90 -4.55
C GLN A 118 18.75 4.85 -4.29
N GLU A 119 19.93 4.31 -3.97
CA GLU A 119 21.07 5.13 -3.62
C GLU A 119 21.54 6.00 -4.79
N LYS A 120 21.48 7.31 -4.59
CA LYS A 120 22.03 8.32 -5.50
C LYS A 120 23.55 8.30 -5.36
N PHE A 121 24.28 8.24 -6.46
CA PHE A 121 25.75 8.33 -6.45
C PHE A 121 26.24 9.53 -5.62
N GLY A 122 27.17 9.28 -4.68
CA GLY A 122 27.80 10.32 -3.85
C GLY A 122 27.34 10.39 -2.38
N ILE A 123 26.73 9.34 -1.82
CA ILE A 123 26.37 9.32 -0.40
C ILE A 123 27.58 9.29 0.55
N SER A 124 27.41 9.86 1.73
CA SER A 124 28.39 9.74 2.82
C SER A 124 28.32 8.36 3.48
N GLN A 125 29.45 7.85 3.98
CA GLN A 125 29.55 6.67 4.85
C GLN A 125 28.57 6.72 6.04
N PHE A 126 28.30 7.92 6.57
CA PHE A 126 27.29 8.07 7.63
C PHE A 126 25.87 7.79 7.13
N SER A 127 25.55 8.22 5.90
CA SER A 127 24.24 7.97 5.30
C SER A 127 24.05 6.49 4.97
N GLU A 128 25.10 5.82 4.46
CA GLU A 128 25.11 4.37 4.19
C GLU A 128 24.82 3.58 5.47
N GLN A 129 25.52 3.90 6.57
CA GLN A 129 25.29 3.26 7.88
C GLN A 129 23.85 3.44 8.39
N VAL A 130 23.28 4.65 8.25
CA VAL A 130 21.91 4.94 8.68
C VAL A 130 20.88 4.24 7.79
N ASN A 131 21.14 4.11 6.49
CA ASN A 131 20.28 3.37 5.57
C ASN A 131 20.33 1.87 5.87
N TYR A 132 21.53 1.31 6.05
CA TYR A 132 21.72 -0.08 6.46
C TYR A 132 21.00 -0.40 7.77
N GLN A 133 21.11 0.48 8.77
CA GLN A 133 20.37 0.34 10.03
C GLN A 133 18.84 0.30 9.81
N ARG A 134 18.30 1.26 9.04
CA ARG A 134 16.85 1.32 8.77
C ARG A 134 16.37 0.09 8.01
N ALA A 135 17.17 -0.38 7.04
CA ALA A 135 16.87 -1.59 6.31
C ALA A 135 16.82 -2.82 7.23
N LEU A 136 17.79 -2.96 8.13
CA LEU A 136 17.84 -4.06 9.10
C LEU A 136 16.65 -4.03 10.06
N GLU A 137 16.27 -2.84 10.54
CA GLU A 137 15.05 -2.65 11.35
C GLU A 137 13.79 -3.10 10.61
N GLY A 138 13.68 -2.76 9.32
CA GLY A 138 12.55 -3.15 8.48
C GLY A 138 12.46 -4.67 8.24
N GLU A 139 13.58 -5.31 7.92
CA GLU A 139 13.62 -6.77 7.71
C GLU A 139 13.35 -7.56 9.00
N LEU A 140 13.85 -7.08 10.13
CA LEU A 140 13.55 -7.69 11.43
C LEU A 140 12.05 -7.57 11.74
N ALA A 141 11.45 -6.40 11.51
CA ALA A 141 10.02 -6.21 11.69
C ALA A 141 9.22 -7.19 10.81
N ARG A 142 9.53 -7.25 9.51
CA ARG A 142 8.87 -8.15 8.55
C ARG A 142 9.00 -9.62 8.95
N THR A 143 10.16 -10.02 9.46
CA THR A 143 10.39 -11.39 9.94
C THR A 143 9.55 -11.69 11.20
N ILE A 144 9.48 -10.77 12.15
CA ILE A 144 8.67 -10.92 13.36
C ILE A 144 7.17 -10.96 13.03
N GLU A 145 6.72 -10.23 12.01
CA GLU A 145 5.34 -10.27 11.50
C GLU A 145 4.94 -11.62 10.89
N THR A 146 5.90 -12.49 10.53
CA THR A 146 5.57 -13.85 10.10
C THR A 146 5.11 -14.76 11.25
N LEU A 147 5.30 -14.33 12.50
CA LEU A 147 4.82 -15.06 13.66
C LEU A 147 3.29 -14.97 13.73
N GLY A 148 2.61 -16.12 13.81
CA GLY A 148 1.15 -16.20 13.74
C GLY A 148 0.34 -15.28 14.67
N PRO A 149 0.74 -14.95 15.92
CA PRO A 149 -0.01 -14.02 16.76
C PRO A 149 0.31 -12.53 16.51
N VAL A 150 1.31 -12.21 15.69
CA VAL A 150 1.78 -10.84 15.44
C VAL A 150 1.10 -10.26 14.21
N LYS A 151 0.38 -9.16 14.38
CA LYS A 151 -0.27 -8.40 13.31
C LYS A 151 0.67 -7.39 12.65
N SER A 152 1.47 -6.70 13.45
CA SER A 152 2.50 -5.78 12.99
C SER A 152 3.62 -5.66 14.02
N ALA A 153 4.83 -5.38 13.56
CA ALA A 153 5.99 -5.20 14.41
C ALA A 153 6.73 -3.90 14.06
N ARG A 154 7.39 -3.32 15.07
CA ARG A 154 8.31 -2.20 14.89
C ARG A 154 9.57 -2.48 15.69
N VAL A 155 10.72 -2.37 15.02
CA VAL A 155 12.03 -2.59 15.63
C VAL A 155 12.81 -1.30 15.58
N HIS A 156 13.46 -0.95 16.69
CA HIS A 156 14.40 0.15 16.78
C HIS A 156 15.72 -0.37 17.32
N LEU A 157 16.79 -0.15 16.56
CA LEU A 157 18.15 -0.52 16.95
C LEU A 157 18.89 0.73 17.44
N ALA A 158 19.61 0.58 18.54
CA ALA A 158 20.53 1.59 19.03
C ALA A 158 21.96 1.06 18.90
N MET A 159 22.58 1.34 17.75
CA MET A 159 23.96 0.95 17.46
C MET A 159 24.92 2.11 17.80
N PRO A 160 25.85 1.92 18.75
CA PRO A 160 26.84 2.94 19.09
C PRO A 160 27.86 3.10 17.96
N LYS A 161 28.33 4.33 17.75
CA LYS A 161 29.35 4.63 16.74
C LYS A 161 30.72 4.12 17.22
N PRO A 162 31.49 3.42 16.36
CA PRO A 162 32.87 3.08 16.70
C PRO A 162 33.68 4.38 16.82
N SER A 163 34.37 4.56 17.95
CA SER A 163 35.27 5.69 18.20
C SER A 163 36.60 5.19 18.71
N LEU A 164 37.69 5.70 18.12
CA LEU A 164 39.06 5.38 18.53
C LEU A 164 39.46 6.04 19.86
N PHE A 165 38.62 6.92 20.39
CA PHE A 165 38.88 7.73 21.58
C PHE A 165 38.20 7.22 22.84
N VAL A 166 37.37 6.17 22.73
CA VAL A 166 36.62 5.62 23.86
C VAL A 166 37.16 4.23 24.19
N ARG A 167 37.59 4.03 25.44
CA ARG A 167 38.12 2.74 25.94
C ARG A 167 37.03 1.68 26.12
N GLU A 168 35.80 2.11 26.42
CA GLU A 168 34.64 1.23 26.61
C GLU A 168 33.55 1.53 25.58
N GLN A 169 33.39 0.65 24.60
CA GLN A 169 32.27 0.72 23.67
C GLN A 169 30.99 0.29 24.38
N LYS A 170 29.94 1.12 24.31
CA LYS A 170 28.62 0.71 24.76
C LYS A 170 28.15 -0.48 23.92
N SER A 171 27.48 -1.45 24.54
CA SER A 171 26.84 -2.53 23.80
C SER A 171 25.62 -1.98 23.03
N PRO A 172 25.32 -2.50 21.82
CA PRO A 172 24.06 -2.23 21.16
C PRO A 172 22.85 -2.59 22.03
N SER A 173 21.71 -1.96 21.74
CA SER A 173 20.41 -2.33 22.30
C SER A 173 19.31 -2.31 21.25
N ALA A 174 18.20 -2.99 21.53
CA ALA A 174 17.05 -3.04 20.65
C ALA A 174 15.74 -2.90 21.43
N SER A 175 14.79 -2.19 20.84
CA SER A 175 13.40 -2.13 21.32
C SER A 175 12.48 -2.65 20.22
N VAL A 176 11.66 -3.62 20.58
CA VAL A 176 10.70 -4.28 19.69
C VAL A 176 9.32 -4.04 20.24
N THR A 177 8.47 -3.40 19.45
CA THR A 177 7.05 -3.24 19.74
C THR A 177 6.26 -4.14 18.83
N VAL A 178 5.40 -4.98 19.39
CA VAL A 178 4.50 -5.85 18.63
C VAL A 178 3.06 -5.43 18.84
N THR A 179 2.29 -5.47 17.76
CA THR A 179 0.82 -5.43 17.81
C THR A 179 0.33 -6.83 17.57
N LEU A 180 -0.43 -7.37 18.51
CA LEU A 180 -0.97 -8.72 18.42
C LEU A 180 -2.34 -8.74 17.75
N GLU A 181 -2.68 -9.88 17.16
CA GLU A 181 -4.04 -10.14 16.69
C GLU A 181 -5.04 -10.15 17.86
N PRO A 182 -6.30 -9.74 17.66
CA PRO A 182 -7.30 -9.71 18.73
C PRO A 182 -7.47 -11.07 19.43
N GLY A 183 -7.34 -11.08 20.76
CA GLY A 183 -7.46 -12.30 21.56
C GLY A 183 -6.26 -13.25 21.46
N ARG A 184 -5.16 -12.84 20.81
CA ARG A 184 -3.91 -13.60 20.75
C ARG A 184 -2.88 -13.01 21.71
N ALA A 185 -2.01 -13.87 22.22
CA ALA A 185 -0.87 -13.52 23.06
C ALA A 185 0.37 -14.25 22.51
N LEU A 186 1.54 -13.70 22.78
CA LEU A 186 2.81 -14.40 22.58
C LEU A 186 3.05 -15.34 23.75
N ASP A 187 3.46 -16.57 23.46
CA ASP A 187 3.99 -17.48 24.47
C ASP A 187 5.46 -17.19 24.79
N GLU A 188 5.99 -17.77 25.88
CA GLU A 188 7.38 -17.58 26.29
C GLU A 188 8.39 -18.03 25.22
N GLY A 189 8.09 -19.11 24.50
CA GLY A 189 8.94 -19.61 23.43
C GLY A 189 9.04 -18.62 22.27
N GLN A 190 7.92 -18.00 21.90
CA GLN A 190 7.86 -16.96 20.88
C GLN A 190 8.57 -15.68 21.34
N ILE A 191 8.41 -15.28 22.60
CA ILE A 191 9.13 -14.14 23.19
C ILE A 191 10.64 -14.38 23.13
N SER A 192 11.11 -15.54 23.60
CA SER A 192 12.52 -15.91 23.53
C SER A 192 13.02 -16.02 22.09
N ALA A 193 12.23 -16.55 21.17
CA ALA A 193 12.58 -16.62 19.76
C ALA A 193 12.79 -15.23 19.15
N VAL A 194 11.91 -14.26 19.44
CA VAL A 194 12.05 -12.87 18.99
C VAL A 194 13.32 -12.24 19.56
N VAL A 195 13.57 -12.41 20.86
CA VAL A 195 14.78 -11.89 21.53
C VAL A 195 16.04 -12.47 20.89
N HIS A 196 16.09 -13.79 20.68
CA HIS A 196 17.23 -14.45 20.07
C HIS A 196 17.44 -14.03 18.62
N LEU A 197 16.37 -13.98 17.82
CA LEU A 197 16.40 -13.53 16.44
C LEU A 197 17.03 -12.13 16.32
N VAL A 198 16.53 -11.17 17.10
CA VAL A 198 17.04 -9.78 17.09
C VAL A 198 18.48 -9.71 17.59
N SER A 199 18.81 -10.40 18.69
CA SER A 199 20.18 -10.44 19.23
C SER A 199 21.19 -11.04 18.26
N SER A 200 20.78 -12.03 17.46
CA SER A 200 21.64 -12.71 16.49
C SER A 200 21.83 -11.91 15.19
N ALA A 201 20.87 -11.04 14.86
CA ALA A 201 20.93 -10.22 13.65
C ALA A 201 21.86 -9.00 13.79
N VAL A 202 22.18 -8.58 15.01
CA VAL A 202 23.03 -7.41 15.28
C VAL A 202 24.31 -7.85 15.99
N ALA A 203 25.46 -7.59 15.37
CA ALA A 203 26.75 -7.94 15.93
C ALA A 203 26.96 -7.31 17.32
N GLY A 204 27.25 -8.13 18.32
CA GLY A 204 27.52 -7.68 19.68
C GLY A 204 26.29 -7.24 20.49
N LEU A 205 25.07 -7.46 20.01
CA LEU A 205 23.84 -7.20 20.77
C LEU A 205 23.54 -8.37 21.72
N PRO A 206 23.70 -8.21 23.06
CA PRO A 206 23.34 -9.27 23.99
C PRO A 206 21.81 -9.42 24.08
N PRO A 207 21.28 -10.65 24.27
CA PRO A 207 19.84 -10.88 24.44
C PRO A 207 19.21 -10.05 25.56
N GLY A 208 19.96 -9.78 26.63
CA GLY A 208 19.49 -8.96 27.76
C GLY A 208 19.26 -7.47 27.43
N ASN A 209 19.78 -6.98 26.30
CA ASN A 209 19.57 -5.61 25.82
C ASN A 209 18.43 -5.51 24.79
N VAL A 210 17.66 -6.59 24.60
CA VAL A 210 16.47 -6.60 23.75
C VAL A 210 15.22 -6.46 24.63
N THR A 211 14.47 -5.39 24.39
CA THR A 211 13.21 -5.13 25.09
C THR A 211 12.06 -5.42 24.15
N LEU A 212 11.11 -6.27 24.55
CA LEU A 212 9.92 -6.59 23.77
C LEU A 212 8.67 -6.08 24.50
N VAL A 213 7.86 -5.26 23.84
CA VAL A 213 6.64 -4.68 24.41
C VAL A 213 5.44 -4.92 23.50
N ASP A 214 4.25 -5.06 24.10
CA ASP A 214 2.99 -5.15 23.36
C ASP A 214 2.38 -3.77 23.04
N GLN A 215 1.29 -3.75 22.28
CA GLN A 215 0.56 -2.53 21.90
C GLN A 215 -0.06 -1.76 23.07
N SER A 216 -0.22 -2.40 24.24
CA SER A 216 -0.71 -1.77 25.48
C SER A 216 0.41 -1.26 26.38
N GLY A 217 1.68 -1.45 25.97
CA GLY A 217 2.85 -1.05 26.75
C GLY A 217 3.25 -2.06 27.83
N HIS A 218 2.74 -3.29 27.79
CA HIS A 218 3.22 -4.35 28.67
C HIS A 218 4.56 -4.88 28.19
N LEU A 219 5.49 -5.00 29.13
CA LEU A 219 6.81 -5.57 28.89
C LEU A 219 6.73 -7.10 28.88
N LEU A 220 7.05 -7.71 27.73
CA LEU A 220 6.99 -9.15 27.52
C LEU A 220 8.28 -9.87 27.91
N THR A 221 9.42 -9.18 27.97
CA THR A 221 10.73 -9.79 28.30
C THR A 221 11.02 -9.93 29.81
N GLN A 222 10.26 -9.25 30.69
CA GLN A 222 10.53 -9.25 32.15
C GLN A 222 9.46 -9.96 32.99
N SER A 223 8.37 -10.45 32.40
CA SER A 223 7.22 -11.05 33.11
C SER A 223 7.53 -12.34 33.90
N ASN A 224 8.77 -12.85 33.89
CA ASN A 224 9.14 -14.10 34.56
C ASN A 224 10.13 -14.00 35.72
N THR A 225 10.68 -12.83 36.01
CA THR A 225 11.49 -12.66 37.24
C THR A 225 10.59 -12.40 38.44
N SER A 226 9.58 -11.54 38.30
CA SER A 226 8.72 -11.14 39.43
C SER A 226 7.80 -12.25 39.97
N GLY A 227 7.51 -13.29 39.18
CA GLY A 227 6.70 -14.43 39.63
C GLY A 227 7.48 -15.55 40.34
N ARG A 228 8.80 -15.60 40.16
CA ARG A 228 9.65 -16.66 40.73
C ARG A 228 10.22 -16.24 42.10
N ASP A 229 10.54 -14.96 42.28
CA ASP A 229 11.07 -14.44 43.55
C ASP A 229 10.04 -14.44 44.70
N LEU A 230 8.74 -14.40 44.39
CA LEU A 230 7.67 -14.40 45.42
C LEU A 230 7.41 -15.79 46.02
N ASN A 231 7.69 -16.86 45.27
CA ASN A 231 7.46 -18.24 45.73
C ASN A 231 8.57 -18.74 46.66
N ASP A 232 9.82 -18.31 46.46
CA ASP A 232 10.95 -18.69 47.32
C ASP A 232 10.93 -17.97 48.68
N ALA A 233 10.26 -16.82 48.77
CA ALA A 233 10.11 -16.07 50.02
C ALA A 233 9.11 -16.70 51.01
N GLN A 234 8.27 -17.64 50.58
CA GLN A 234 7.29 -18.34 51.42
C GLN A 234 7.74 -19.73 51.90
N LEU A 235 8.95 -20.16 51.52
CA LEU A 235 9.51 -21.47 51.83
C LEU A 235 10.54 -21.46 52.98
N LYS A 236 10.53 -20.44 53.85
CA LYS A 236 11.45 -20.34 55.00
C LYS A 236 10.74 -20.19 56.33
#